data_AF-A0A919YKN4-F1
#
_entry.id   AF-A0A919YKN4-F1
#
_cell.length_a   1.000
_cell.length_b   1.000
_cell.length_c   1.000
_cell.angle_alpha   90.00
_cell.angle_beta   90.00
_cell.angle_gamma   90.00
#
_symmetry.space_group_name_H-M   'P 1'
#
loop_
_entity.id
_entity.type
_entity.pdbx_description
1 polymer ?
#
loop_
_entity_poly.entity_id
_entity_poly.type
_entity_poly.pdbx_seq_one_letter_code
_entity_poly.pdbx_strand_id
1 'polypeptide(L)' 'MDSQLNMKIEMLRKQMEMTAAQKGSLLHKDVIAISQLLDEHVLRAQYMKKKMPLYEYAL' A
#
# COMPACT_ATOMS: atom_id res chain seq x y z
N MET A 1 5.94 3.40 -17.66
CA MET A 1 5.40 2.28 -16.87
C MET A 1 5.25 2.59 -15.37
N ASP A 2 5.92 3.60 -14.81
CA ASP A 2 5.81 3.98 -13.38
C ASP A 2 4.48 4.68 -12.96
N SER A 3 3.81 5.39 -13.88
CA SER A 3 2.73 6.32 -13.51
C SER A 3 1.47 5.63 -12.95
N GLN A 4 1.05 4.50 -13.50
CA GLN A 4 -0.18 3.81 -13.08
C GLN A 4 -0.05 3.18 -11.68
N LEU A 5 1.11 2.60 -11.37
CA LEU A 5 1.35 1.99 -10.07
C LEU A 5 1.45 3.07 -8.98
N ASN A 6 2.15 4.16 -9.26
CA ASN A 6 2.21 5.32 -8.36
C ASN A 6 0.84 5.97 -8.15
N MET A 7 0.00 6.08 -9.19
CA MET A 7 -1.38 6.52 -9.04
C MET A 7 -2.20 5.59 -8.14
N LYS A 8 -2.03 4.27 -8.27
CA LYS A 8 -2.75 3.29 -7.45
C LYS A 8 -2.33 3.36 -5.98
N ILE A 9 -1.02 3.51 -5.72
CA ILE A 9 -0.48 3.72 -4.36
C ILE A 9 -1.07 4.98 -3.74
N GLU A 10 -1.05 6.11 -4.45
CA GLU A 10 -1.58 7.37 -3.93
C GLU A 10 -3.11 7.31 -3.70
N MET A 11 -3.85 6.62 -4.58
CA MET A 11 -5.27 6.38 -4.41
C MET A 11 -5.57 5.56 -3.14
N LEU A 12 -4.84 4.46 -2.93
CA LEU A 12 -4.99 3.59 -1.75
C LEU A 12 -4.62 4.32 -0.47
N ARG A 13 -3.55 5.14 -0.49
CA ARG A 13 -3.16 5.97 0.64
C ARG A 13 -4.26 6.95 1.04
N LYS A 14 -4.83 7.68 0.07
CA LYS A 14 -5.97 8.59 0.34
C LYS A 14 -7.19 7.85 0.89
N GLN A 15 -7.48 6.66 0.34
CA GLN A 15 -8.58 5.84 0.83
C GLN A 15 -8.35 5.37 2.28
N MET A 16 -7.11 5.02 2.65
CA MET A 16 -6.74 4.67 4.01
C MET A 16 -6.91 5.84 4.97
N GLU A 17 -6.39 7.03 4.60
CA GLU A 17 -6.51 8.27 5.38
C GLU A 17 -7.99 8.63 5.61
N MET A 18 -8.81 8.60 4.56
CA MET A 18 -10.25 8.85 4.65
C MET A 18 -10.96 7.83 5.53
N THR A 19 -10.63 6.54 5.38
CA THR A 19 -11.27 5.47 6.17
C THR A 19 -10.88 5.58 7.64
N ALA A 20 -9.61 5.87 7.94
CA ALA A 20 -9.14 6.11 9.30
C ALA A 20 -9.85 7.31 9.94
N ALA A 21 -10.02 8.40 9.18
CA ALA A 21 -10.76 9.58 9.64
C ALA A 21 -12.25 9.26 9.89
N GLN A 22 -12.90 8.51 8.98
CA GLN A 22 -14.31 8.13 9.12
C GLN A 22 -14.56 7.16 10.27
N LYS A 23 -13.65 6.21 10.50
CA LYS A 23 -13.78 5.20 11.55
C LYS A 23 -13.23 5.68 12.90
N GLY A 24 -12.43 6.76 12.91
CA GLY A 24 -11.77 7.28 14.10
C GLY A 24 -10.69 6.35 14.67
N SER A 25 -10.20 5.39 13.88
CA SER A 25 -9.22 4.40 14.33
C SER A 25 -8.38 3.87 13.19
N LEU A 26 -7.06 3.84 13.39
CA LEU A 26 -6.11 3.22 12.47
C LEU A 26 -6.12 1.69 12.55
N LEU A 27 -6.62 1.13 13.66
CA LEU A 27 -6.69 -0.32 13.88
C LEU A 27 -8.04 -0.89 13.43
N HIS A 28 -8.90 -0.07 12.81
CA HIS A 28 -10.12 -0.58 12.22
C HIS A 28 -9.80 -1.58 11.11
N LYS A 29 -10.52 -2.71 11.07
CA LYS A 29 -10.27 -3.80 10.11
C LYS A 29 -10.17 -3.32 8.65
N ASP A 30 -11.00 -2.35 8.26
CA ASP A 30 -11.00 -1.79 6.90
C ASP A 30 -9.71 -0.99 6.63
N VAL A 31 -9.19 -0.26 7.61
CA VAL A 31 -7.93 0.49 7.49
C VAL A 31 -6.76 -0.47 7.38
N ILE A 32 -6.76 -1.54 8.19
CA ILE A 32 -5.74 -2.60 8.12
C ILE A 32 -5.74 -3.28 6.75
N ALA A 33 -6.91 -3.63 6.22
CA ALA A 33 -7.02 -4.27 4.91
C ALA A 33 -6.50 -3.35 3.78
N ILE A 34 -6.81 -2.05 3.84
CA ILE A 34 -6.28 -1.07 2.88
C ILE A 34 -4.76 -0.93 3.02
N SER A 35 -4.25 -0.92 4.25
CA SER A 35 -2.81 -0.85 4.53
C SER A 35 -2.06 -2.04 3.95
N GLN A 36 -2.55 -3.26 4.15
CA GLN A 36 -1.94 -4.47 3.60
C GLN A 36 -1.90 -4.43 2.06
N LEU A 37 -3.01 -4.00 1.43
CA LEU A 37 -3.07 -3.86 -0.02
C LEU A 37 -2.10 -2.77 -0.52
N LEU A 38 -1.96 -1.66 0.22
CA LEU A 38 -1.02 -0.60 -0.10
C LEU A 38 0.43 -1.12 -0.05
N ASP A 39 0.78 -1.88 0.98
CA ASP A 39 2.12 -2.46 1.14
C ASP A 39 2.49 -3.37 -0.04
N GLU A 40 1.56 -4.23 -0.49
CA GLU A 40 1.78 -5.07 -1.69
C GLU A 40 2.14 -4.24 -2.93
N HIS A 41 1.45 -3.12 -3.14
CA HIS A 41 1.67 -2.26 -4.30
C HIS A 41 2.98 -1.47 -4.19
N VAL A 42 3.33 -1.01 -2.98
CA VAL A 42 4.59 -0.34 -2.70
C VAL A 42 5.76 -1.30 -2.90
N LEU A 43 5.69 -2.52 -2.38
CA LEU A 43 6.70 -3.55 -2.58
C LEU A 43 6.85 -3.89 -4.08
N ARG A 44 5.75 -4.02 -4.81
CA ARG A 44 5.78 -4.22 -6.27
C ARG A 44 6.45 -3.06 -7.01
N ALA A 45 6.22 -1.82 -6.58
CA ALA A 45 6.84 -0.64 -7.17
C ALA A 45 8.35 -0.61 -6.91
N GLN A 46 8.75 -0.92 -5.67
CA GLN A 46 10.15 -1.03 -5.29
C GLN A 46 10.86 -2.15 -6.05
N TYR A 47 10.22 -3.30 -6.23
CA TYR A 47 10.71 -4.42 -7.04
C TYR A 47 11.01 -3.99 -8.48
N MET A 48 10.02 -3.34 -9.13
CA MET A 48 10.17 -2.87 -10.51
C MET A 48 11.30 -1.84 -10.66
N LYS A 49 11.53 -1.01 -9.63
CA LYS A 49 12.63 -0.03 -9.62
C LYS A 49 14.00 -0.65 -9.34
N LYS A 50 14.10 -1.64 -8.45
CA LYS A 50 15.39 -2.18 -7.97
C LYS A 50 15.84 -3.48 -8.63
N LYS A 51 14.99 -4.22 -9.37
CA LYS A 51 15.30 -5.60 -9.82
C LYS A 51 15.79 -6.53 -8.69
N MET A 52 15.32 -6.35 -7.46
CA MET A 52 15.72 -7.16 -6.29
C MET A 52 14.70 -8.27 -6.00
N PRO A 53 15.11 -9.49 -5.61
CA PRO A 53 14.22 -10.64 -5.49
C PRO A 53 13.29 -10.62 -4.26
N LEU A 54 12.11 -11.24 -4.41
CA LEU A 54 10.94 -11.18 -3.50
C LEU A 54 11.10 -11.82 -2.11
N TYR A 55 12.22 -12.46 -1.79
CA TYR A 55 12.33 -13.34 -0.60
C TYR A 55 12.83 -12.66 0.69
N GLU A 56 13.19 -11.37 0.68
CA GLU A 56 13.79 -10.71 1.87
C GLU A 56 12.77 -10.11 2.86
N TYR A 57 11.45 -10.19 2.59
CA TYR A 57 10.42 -9.54 3.42
C TYR A 57 9.50 -10.51 4.18
N ALA A 58 9.75 -11.82 4.11
CA ALA A 58 9.08 -12.80 4.97
C ALA A 58 9.94 -13.05 6.22
N LEU A 59 9.79 -12.19 7.23
CA LEU A 59 10.26 -12.41 8.60
C LEU A 59 9.09 -12.29 9.58
#